data_AF-A0A1V6GSQ0-F1
#
_entry.id   AF-A0A1V6GSQ0-F1
#
_cell.length_a   1.000
_cell.length_b   1.000
_cell.length_c   1.000
_cell.angle_alpha   90.00
_cell.angle_beta   90.00
_cell.angle_gamma   90.00
#
_symmetry.space_group_name_H-M   'P 1'
#
loop_
_entity.id
_entity.type
_entity.pdbx_description
1 polymer ?
#
loop_
_entity_poly.entity_id
_entity_poly.type
_entity_poly.pdbx_seq_one_letter_code
_entity_poly.pdbx_strand_id
1 'polypeptide(L)'
;MKRGFSLIEVMIALCILMISSLAFFRMHLVCIKARSYAECHTRAAVLGSSWMMHLDSMAAAAPELAEEWHQDPGNPIAECGRQYYRFWVVRQVAEGREATVYVAWDHTNRAGTLNFGSEGEIAASRCQKISFNEILVFGE
;
A
#
# COMPACT_ATOMS: atom_id res chain seq x y z
N MET A 1 -4.38 -23.98 -59.31
CA MET A 1 -4.99 -22.63 -59.28
C MET A 1 -4.93 -22.11 -57.85
N LYS A 2 -4.16 -21.06 -57.57
CA LYS A 2 -4.13 -20.43 -56.23
C LYS A 2 -5.39 -19.56 -56.11
N ARG A 3 -6.40 -19.99 -55.36
CA ARG A 3 -7.55 -19.13 -55.02
C ARG A 3 -7.05 -18.08 -54.03
N GLY A 4 -7.05 -16.82 -54.43
CA GLY A 4 -6.72 -15.69 -53.55
C GLY A 4 -7.86 -15.40 -52.57
N PHE A 5 -7.55 -14.74 -51.47
CA PHE A 5 -8.54 -14.29 -50.49
C PHE A 5 -9.48 -13.24 -51.10
N SER A 6 -10.77 -13.34 -50.78
CA SER A 6 -11.72 -12.30 -51.15
C SER A 6 -11.51 -11.05 -50.29
N LEU A 7 -11.73 -9.86 -50.85
CA LEU A 7 -11.63 -8.59 -50.14
C LEU A 7 -12.46 -8.60 -48.84
N ILE A 8 -13.65 -9.20 -48.87
CA ILE A 8 -14.53 -9.28 -47.70
C ILE A 8 -13.95 -10.12 -46.58
N GLU A 9 -13.23 -11.20 -46.92
CA GLU A 9 -12.61 -12.10 -45.95
C GLU A 9 -11.44 -11.40 -45.24
N VAL A 10 -10.65 -10.62 -46.00
CA VAL A 10 -9.59 -9.78 -45.44
C VAL A 10 -10.18 -8.71 -44.52
N MET A 11 -11.29 -8.07 -44.91
CA MET A 11 -11.95 -7.07 -44.06
C MET A 11 -12.47 -7.66 -42.75
N ILE A 12 -13.12 -8.84 -42.80
CA ILE A 12 -13.59 -9.53 -41.60
C ILE A 12 -12.42 -9.89 -40.69
N ALA A 13 -11.33 -10.43 -41.25
CA ALA A 13 -10.13 -10.76 -40.49
C ALA A 13 -9.53 -9.52 -39.81
N LEU A 14 -9.45 -8.39 -40.52
CA LEU A 14 -8.97 -7.12 -39.95
C LEU A 14 -9.88 -6.61 -38.82
N CYS A 15 -11.21 -6.73 -38.95
CA CYS A 15 -12.14 -6.37 -37.88
C CYS A 15 -11.94 -7.24 -36.63
N ILE A 16 -11.78 -8.56 -36.80
CA ILE A 16 -11.52 -9.48 -35.69
C ILE A 16 -10.19 -9.15 -35.00
N LEU A 17 -9.13 -8.90 -35.77
CA LEU A 17 -7.82 -8.50 -35.23
C LEU A 17 -7.90 -7.17 -34.48
N MET A 18 -8.67 -6.21 -34.98
CA MET A 18 -8.86 -4.91 -34.33
C MET A 18 -9.57 -5.06 -32.98
N ILE A 19 -10.67 -5.81 -32.92
CA ILE A 19 -11.41 -6.03 -31.67
C ILE A 19 -10.55 -6.80 -30.66
N SER A 20 -9.84 -7.83 -31.13
CA SER A 20 -8.95 -8.63 -30.29
C SER A 20 -7.81 -7.81 -29.72
N SER A 21 -7.14 -6.99 -30.54
CA SER A 21 -6.05 -6.12 -30.08
C SER A 21 -6.53 -5.09 -29.04
N LEU A 22 -7.72 -4.51 -29.21
CA LEU A 22 -8.31 -3.62 -28.20
C LEU A 22 -8.50 -4.31 -26.84
N ALA A 23 -8.97 -5.56 -26.83
CA ALA A 23 -9.12 -6.34 -25.61
C ALA A 23 -7.76 -6.57 -24.93
N PHE A 24 -6.72 -6.94 -25.70
CA PHE A 24 -5.36 -7.10 -25.17
C PHE A 24 -4.81 -5.80 -24.58
N PHE A 25 -4.97 -4.66 -25.28
CA PHE A 25 -4.50 -3.37 -24.76
C PHE A 25 -5.17 -2.99 -23.45
N ARG A 26 -6.48 -3.20 -23.32
CA ARG A 26 -7.21 -2.92 -22.06
C ARG A 26 -6.71 -3.81 -20.93
N MET A 27 -6.49 -5.10 -21.20
CA MET A 27 -5.94 -6.03 -20.22
C MET A 27 -4.54 -5.59 -19.77
N HIS A 28 -3.65 -5.24 -20.70
CA HIS A 28 -2.30 -4.77 -20.37
C HIS A 28 -2.32 -3.53 -19.47
N LEU A 29 -3.20 -2.55 -19.75
CA LEU A 29 -3.34 -1.38 -18.90
C LEU A 29 -3.79 -1.72 -17.48
N VAL A 30 -4.71 -2.69 -17.33
CA VAL A 30 -5.13 -3.18 -16.02
C VAL A 30 -3.97 -3.89 -15.32
N CYS A 31 -3.21 -4.73 -16.01
CA CYS A 31 -2.03 -5.41 -15.44
C CYS A 31 -0.98 -4.42 -14.94
N ILE A 32 -0.71 -3.34 -15.69
CA ILE A 32 0.25 -2.30 -15.27
C ILE A 32 -0.21 -1.62 -13.98
N LYS A 33 -1.49 -1.25 -13.90
CA LYS A 33 -2.07 -0.63 -12.70
C LYS A 33 -2.06 -1.59 -11.50
N ALA A 34 -2.45 -2.84 -11.71
CA ALA A 34 -2.45 -3.87 -10.68
C ALA A 34 -1.04 -4.13 -10.15
N ARG A 35 -0.03 -4.19 -11.03
CA ARG A 35 1.37 -4.34 -10.64
C ARG A 35 1.85 -3.17 -9.80
N SER A 36 1.62 -1.94 -10.24
CA SER A 36 1.97 -0.73 -9.48
C SER A 36 1.34 -0.74 -8.09
N TYR A 37 0.06 -1.08 -7.99
CA TYR A 37 -0.65 -1.19 -6.71
C TYR A 37 -0.06 -2.29 -5.81
N ALA A 38 0.20 -3.47 -6.37
CA ALA A 38 0.78 -4.61 -5.63
C ALA A 38 2.19 -4.30 -5.12
N GLU A 39 3.02 -3.61 -5.92
CA GLU A 39 4.34 -3.16 -5.51
C GLU A 39 4.24 -2.18 -4.31
N CYS A 40 3.34 -1.20 -4.37
CA CYS A 40 3.12 -0.26 -3.25
C CYS A 40 2.66 -0.98 -1.99
N HIS A 41 1.68 -1.87 -2.13
CA HIS A 41 1.13 -2.63 -1.02
C HIS A 41 2.18 -3.53 -0.36
N THR A 42 3.02 -4.20 -1.17
CA THR A 42 4.10 -5.05 -0.66
C THR A 42 5.14 -4.21 0.10
N ARG A 43 5.51 -3.04 -0.42
CA ARG A 43 6.45 -2.14 0.26
C ARG A 43 5.90 -1.58 1.56
N ALA A 44 4.65 -1.12 1.56
CA ALA A 44 3.98 -0.67 2.77
C ALA A 44 3.91 -1.79 3.83
N ALA A 45 3.65 -3.03 3.39
CA ALA A 45 3.63 -4.18 4.28
C ALA A 45 5.00 -4.48 4.89
N VAL A 46 6.08 -4.41 4.10
CA VAL A 46 7.45 -4.56 4.61
C VAL A 46 7.77 -3.46 5.62
N LEU A 47 7.45 -2.19 5.33
CA LEU A 47 7.71 -1.07 6.24
C LEU A 47 6.94 -1.17 7.56
N GLY A 48 5.69 -1.65 7.51
CA GLY A 48 4.85 -1.83 8.69
C GLY A 48 5.28 -3.02 9.52
N SER A 49 5.50 -4.18 8.90
CA SER A 49 5.95 -5.39 9.60
C SER A 49 7.35 -5.24 10.20
N SER A 50 8.30 -4.62 9.48
CA SER A 50 9.63 -4.35 10.03
C SER A 50 9.58 -3.42 11.23
N TRP A 51 8.64 -2.46 11.23
CA TRP A 51 8.47 -1.56 12.37
C TRP A 51 7.78 -2.25 13.55
N MET A 52 6.82 -3.14 13.29
CA MET A 52 6.22 -3.93 14.35
C MET A 52 7.26 -4.80 15.06
N MET A 53 8.12 -5.49 14.29
CA MET A 53 9.25 -6.24 14.86
C MET A 53 10.23 -5.34 15.62
N HIS A 54 10.39 -4.09 15.19
CA HIS A 54 11.22 -3.13 15.89
C HIS A 54 10.62 -2.77 17.26
N LEU A 55 9.32 -2.47 17.32
CA LEU A 55 8.61 -2.18 18.57
C LEU A 55 8.63 -3.37 19.53
N ASP A 56 8.50 -4.59 19.03
CA ASP A 56 8.61 -5.81 19.84
C ASP A 56 10.02 -6.01 20.43
N SER A 57 11.06 -5.60 19.71
CA SER A 57 12.44 -5.68 20.19
C SER A 57 12.84 -4.57 21.19
N MET A 58 11.99 -3.56 21.40
CA MET A 58 12.31 -2.41 22.24
C MET A 58 12.13 -2.71 23.74
N ALA A 59 12.84 -1.96 24.58
CA ALA A 59 12.62 -2.00 26.01
C ALA A 59 11.26 -1.36 26.37
N ALA A 60 10.55 -1.91 27.35
CA ALA A 60 9.21 -1.46 27.75
C ALA A 60 9.11 0.04 28.13
N ALA A 61 10.22 0.67 28.48
CA ALA A 61 10.31 2.09 28.84
C ALA A 61 10.65 3.02 27.66
N ALA A 62 10.76 2.49 26.43
CA ALA A 62 11.06 3.30 25.26
C ALA A 62 9.94 4.33 25.00
N PRO A 63 10.27 5.59 24.65
CA PRO A 63 9.27 6.62 24.39
C PRO A 63 8.36 6.28 23.21
N GLU A 64 8.85 5.52 22.23
CA GLU A 64 8.06 5.02 21.11
C GLU A 64 6.95 4.04 21.53
N LEU A 65 7.02 3.53 22.77
CA LEU A 65 6.00 2.66 23.37
C LEU A 65 5.07 3.40 24.34
N ALA A 66 5.13 4.74 24.38
CA ALA A 66 4.20 5.54 25.14
C ALA A 66 2.77 5.41 24.57
N GLU A 67 1.78 5.48 25.46
CA GLU A 67 0.36 5.34 25.12
C GLU A 67 -0.18 6.60 24.44
N GLU A 68 0.26 6.83 23.21
CA GLU A 68 -0.12 7.97 22.39
C GLU A 68 -0.06 7.65 20.89
N TRP A 69 -0.47 8.61 20.08
CA TRP A 69 -0.28 8.58 18.64
C TRP A 69 1.14 9.04 18.30
N HIS A 70 1.85 8.21 17.55
CA HIS A 70 3.21 8.46 17.13
C HIS A 70 3.29 8.65 15.62
N GLN A 71 4.14 9.58 15.22
CA GLN A 71 4.52 9.80 13.84
C GLN A 71 5.99 9.44 13.66
N ASP A 72 6.30 8.75 12.57
CA ASP A 72 7.68 8.47 12.25
C ASP A 72 8.43 9.78 11.94
N PRO A 73 9.55 10.08 12.63
CA PRO A 73 10.35 11.27 12.36
C PRO A 73 10.94 11.28 10.94
N GLY A 74 11.07 10.12 10.30
CA GLY A 74 11.47 9.95 8.92
C GLY A 74 10.36 10.15 7.89
N ASN A 75 9.14 10.52 8.30
CA ASN A 75 8.07 10.83 7.35
C ASN A 75 8.34 12.14 6.57
N PRO A 76 8.13 12.16 5.25
CA PRO A 76 7.79 11.02 4.38
C PRO A 76 8.98 10.09 4.11
N ILE A 77 8.71 8.78 4.17
CA ILE A 77 9.67 7.73 3.82
C ILE A 77 9.67 7.59 2.28
N ALA A 78 10.76 8.02 1.64
CA ALA A 78 10.91 7.94 0.19
C ALA A 78 11.48 6.57 -0.24
N GLU A 79 10.67 5.77 -0.92
CA GLU A 79 11.00 4.41 -1.36
C GLU A 79 10.57 4.19 -2.83
N CYS A 80 11.51 3.77 -3.69
CA CYS A 80 11.30 3.53 -5.12
C CYS A 80 10.56 4.68 -5.85
N GLY A 81 10.86 5.94 -5.51
CA GLY A 81 10.22 7.12 -6.12
C GLY A 81 8.79 7.39 -5.64
N ARG A 82 8.37 6.78 -4.53
CA ARG A 82 7.09 7.01 -3.86
C ARG A 82 7.31 7.43 -2.42
N GLN A 83 6.28 8.05 -1.84
CA GLN A 83 6.28 8.47 -0.44
C GLN A 83 5.32 7.61 0.37
N TYR A 84 5.83 7.08 1.47
CA TYR A 84 5.07 6.36 2.48
C TYR A 84 5.11 7.15 3.78
N TYR A 85 4.06 6.99 4.58
CA TYR A 85 3.94 7.64 5.87
C TYR A 85 3.61 6.57 6.89
N ARG A 86 4.46 6.47 7.92
CA ARG A 86 4.32 5.49 8.98
C ARG A 86 3.88 6.15 10.28
N PHE A 87 2.95 5.50 10.95
CA PHE A 87 2.39 5.92 12.22
C PHE A 87 2.22 4.72 13.11
N TRP A 88 2.13 4.93 14.41
CA TRP A 88 1.68 3.88 15.30
C TRP A 88 0.95 4.46 16.49
N VAL A 89 0.11 3.64 17.10
CA VAL A 89 -0.53 3.94 18.37
C VAL A 89 -0.26 2.77 19.31
N VAL A 90 0.03 3.08 20.56
CA VAL A 90 0.15 2.08 21.61
C VAL A 90 -0.99 2.30 22.60
N ARG A 91 -1.60 1.20 23.05
CA ARG A 91 -2.68 1.21 24.04
C ARG A 91 -2.40 0.18 25.12
N GLN A 92 -2.69 0.51 26.37
CA GLN A 92 -2.58 -0.47 27.44
C GLN A 92 -3.75 -1.44 27.38
N VAL A 93 -3.46 -2.75 27.41
CA VAL A 93 -4.46 -3.83 27.43
C VAL A 93 -4.18 -4.78 28.60
N ALA A 94 -5.12 -5.67 28.93
CA ALA A 94 -4.97 -6.59 30.07
C ALA A 94 -3.75 -7.53 29.94
N GLU A 95 -3.38 -7.87 28.71
CA GLU A 95 -2.34 -8.82 28.36
C GLU A 95 -0.96 -8.16 28.14
N GLY A 96 -0.88 -6.83 28.20
CA GLY A 96 0.35 -6.07 27.90
C GLY A 96 0.05 -4.73 27.23
N ARG A 97 0.80 -4.40 26.19
CA ARG A 97 0.54 -3.21 25.36
C ARG A 97 0.19 -3.62 23.95
N GLU A 98 -0.94 -3.15 23.44
CA GLU A 98 -1.32 -3.34 22.05
C GLU A 98 -0.68 -2.22 21.22
N ALA A 99 0.16 -2.57 20.25
CA ALA A 99 0.69 -1.65 19.26
C ALA A 99 -0.04 -1.86 17.94
N THR A 100 -0.53 -0.76 17.35
CA THR A 100 -1.06 -0.77 15.99
C THR A 100 -0.23 0.15 15.10
N VAL A 101 0.43 -0.41 14.11
CA VAL A 101 1.26 0.31 13.13
C VAL A 101 0.46 0.52 11.86
N TYR A 102 0.43 1.76 11.36
CA TYR A 102 -0.19 2.13 10.10
C TYR A 102 0.86 2.57 9.10
N VAL A 103 0.74 2.13 7.85
CA VAL A 103 1.50 2.68 6.74
C VAL A 103 0.53 3.15 5.67
N ALA A 104 0.56 4.45 5.40
CA ALA A 104 -0.26 5.09 4.38
C ALA A 104 0.58 5.55 3.20
N TRP A 105 -0.01 5.52 2.01
CA TRP A 105 0.59 6.07 0.79
C TRP A 105 -0.49 6.62 -0.12
N ASP A 106 -0.08 7.54 -1.00
CA ASP A 106 -0.95 8.04 -2.06
C ASP A 106 -0.48 7.52 -3.43
N HIS A 107 -1.45 7.02 -4.19
CA HIS A 107 -1.22 6.56 -5.55
C HIS A 107 -1.38 7.70 -6.58
N THR A 108 -1.95 8.84 -6.17
CA THR A 108 -2.36 9.94 -7.07
C THR A 108 -1.58 11.25 -6.89
N ASN A 109 -0.61 11.30 -5.96
CA ASN A 109 0.13 12.51 -5.59
C ASN A 109 -0.79 13.73 -5.31
N ARG A 110 -2.03 13.47 -4.91
CA ARG A 110 -2.97 14.45 -4.40
C ARG A 110 -2.44 14.83 -3.02
N ALA A 111 -2.00 16.07 -2.91
CA ALA A 111 -1.46 16.70 -1.71
C ALA A 111 -2.46 16.81 -0.53
N GLY A 112 -3.25 15.77 -0.25
CA GLY A 112 -3.88 15.60 1.05
C GLY A 112 -2.76 15.33 2.04
N THR A 113 -2.69 16.14 3.09
CA THR A 113 -1.73 16.05 4.18
C THR A 113 -1.64 14.60 4.68
N LEU A 114 -0.60 13.87 4.26
CA LEU A 114 -0.44 12.45 4.58
C LEU A 114 0.20 12.23 5.95
N ASN A 115 0.68 13.28 6.62
CA ASN A 115 1.24 13.21 7.97
C ASN A 115 0.15 13.41 9.04
N PHE A 116 -0.73 12.41 9.17
CA PHE A 116 -1.90 12.46 10.04
C PHE A 116 -1.51 12.63 11.51
N GLY A 117 -2.14 13.60 12.19
CA GLY A 117 -1.87 13.91 13.60
C GLY A 117 -2.63 13.01 14.59
N SER A 118 -3.52 12.16 14.10
CA SER A 118 -4.30 11.25 14.94
C SER A 118 -4.82 10.04 14.16
N GLU A 119 -5.23 9.02 14.92
CA GLU A 119 -5.90 7.83 14.38
C GLU A 119 -7.23 8.17 13.69
N GLY A 120 -7.96 9.17 14.19
CA GLY A 120 -9.21 9.65 13.59
C GLY A 120 -8.99 10.23 12.19
N GLU A 121 -7.91 10.98 11.98
CA GLU A 121 -7.57 11.55 10.69
C GLU A 121 -7.22 10.49 9.65
N ILE A 122 -6.39 9.51 10.01
CA ILE A 122 -6.06 8.41 9.11
C ILE A 122 -7.30 7.54 8.82
N ALA A 123 -8.18 7.32 9.80
CA ALA A 123 -9.44 6.61 9.64
C ALA A 123 -10.38 7.31 8.65
N ALA A 124 -10.52 8.63 8.76
CA ALA A 124 -11.33 9.45 7.87
C ALA A 124 -10.71 9.65 6.47
N SER A 125 -9.40 9.43 6.34
CA SER A 125 -8.69 9.60 5.07
C SER A 125 -9.13 8.57 4.02
N ARG A 126 -9.13 8.99 2.75
CA ARG A 126 -9.32 8.10 1.59
C ARG A 126 -7.99 7.56 1.04
N CYS A 127 -6.92 7.69 1.81
CA CYS A 127 -5.60 7.25 1.40
C CYS A 127 -5.52 5.72 1.46
N GLN A 128 -4.65 5.15 0.61
CA GLN A 128 -4.37 3.73 0.72
C GLN A 128 -3.54 3.52 1.99
N LYS A 129 -3.90 2.50 2.76
CA LYS A 129 -3.24 2.19 4.02
C LYS A 129 -3.29 0.71 4.30
N ILE A 130 -2.31 0.25 5.06
CA ILE A 130 -2.28 -1.06 5.70
C ILE A 130 -2.01 -0.86 7.19
N SER A 131 -2.57 -1.73 8.02
CA SER A 131 -2.35 -1.72 9.46
C SER A 131 -1.93 -3.09 9.96
N PHE A 132 -1.03 -3.10 10.93
CA PHE A 132 -0.58 -4.27 11.66
C PHE A 132 -0.90 -4.04 13.13
N ASN A 133 -1.41 -5.04 13.82
CA ASN A 133 -1.77 -4.97 15.22
C ASN A 133 -1.17 -6.17 15.93
N GLU A 134 -0.50 -5.92 17.05
CA GLU A 134 0.16 -6.96 17.84
C GLU A 134 0.16 -6.57 19.32
N ILE A 135 0.08 -7.58 20.20
CA ILE A 135 0.19 -7.41 21.64
C ILE A 135 1.65 -7.65 22.03
N LEU A 136 2.30 -6.59 22.50
CA LEU A 136 3.67 -6.61 22.97
C LEU A 136 3.70 -7.09 24.44
N VAL A 137 4.40 -8.19 24.68
CA VAL A 137 4.57 -8.79 26.00
C VAL A 137 6.02 -8.60 26.43
N PHE A 138 6.24 -7.72 27.40
CA PHE A 138 7.56 -7.50 27.97
C PHE A 138 7.75 -8.46 29.15
N GLY A 139 8.75 -9.36 29.05
CA GLY A 139 9.15 -10.20 30.17
C GLY A 139 9.70 -9.34 31.31
N GLU A 140 9.26 -9.62 32.54
CA GLU A 140 9.76 -9.00 33.78
C GLU A 140 11.25 -9.27 34.01
#